data_AF-A0A263DF60-F1
#
_entry.id   AF-A0A263DF60-F1
#
_cell.length_a   1.000
_cell.length_b   1.000
_cell.length_c   1.000
_cell.angle_alpha   90.00
_cell.angle_beta   90.00
_cell.angle_gamma   90.00
#
_symmetry.space_group_name_H-M   'P 1'
#
loop_
_entity.id
_entity.type
_entity.pdbx_description
1 polymer ?
#
loop_
_entity_poly.entity_id
_entity_poly.type
_entity_poly.pdbx_seq_one_letter_code
_entity_poly.pdbx_strand_id
1 'polypeptide(L)'
;MTQPEAQPGPHVRIWRQPDGLWRWCYVDPGRAHESEVTLTGHRAYESVTEARDSAVAAYPGIELQYESRPEADAAAPGRAPLWLVVAVLVLILVVRRRMRRAERPHF
;
A
#
# COMPACT_ATOMS: atom_id res chain seq x y z
N MET A 1 27.67 25.78 11.37
CA MET A 1 26.27 26.26 11.50
C MET A 1 25.39 25.16 10.96
N THR A 2 24.90 24.28 11.83
CA THR A 2 23.90 23.26 11.47
C THR A 2 22.60 23.99 11.19
N GLN A 3 22.10 23.88 9.96
CA GLN A 3 20.81 24.42 9.55
C GLN A 3 19.75 23.82 10.48
N PRO A 4 18.89 24.61 11.14
CA PRO A 4 17.81 24.06 11.94
C PRO A 4 16.91 23.30 10.97
N GLU A 5 16.99 21.97 10.99
CA GLU A 5 16.07 21.10 10.28
C GLU A 5 14.70 21.44 10.83
N ALA A 6 13.94 22.24 10.08
CA ALA A 6 12.55 22.51 10.39
C ALA A 6 11.88 21.15 10.54
N GLN A 7 11.49 20.80 11.76
CA GLN A 7 10.72 19.57 11.98
C GLN A 7 9.52 19.67 11.05
N PRO A 8 9.35 18.71 10.12
CA PRO A 8 8.24 18.76 9.18
C PRO A 8 6.95 18.86 10.00
N GLY A 9 6.02 19.69 9.56
CA GLY A 9 4.71 19.76 10.20
C GLY A 9 3.91 18.47 9.94
N PRO A 10 2.78 18.29 10.63
CA PRO A 10 1.81 17.28 10.26
C PRO A 10 1.37 17.50 8.81
N HIS A 11 1.34 16.43 8.01
CA HIS A 11 1.01 16.49 6.59
C HIS A 11 0.20 15.27 6.15
N VAL A 12 -0.54 15.41 5.05
CA VAL A 12 -1.23 14.30 4.40
C VAL A 12 -0.43 13.88 3.18
N ARG A 13 -0.06 12.60 3.11
CA ARG A 13 0.60 12.01 1.95
C ARG A 13 -0.43 11.36 1.05
N ILE A 14 -0.39 11.66 -0.24
CA ILE A 14 -1.23 11.07 -1.30
C ILE A 14 -0.33 10.31 -2.26
N TRP A 15 -0.62 9.03 -2.51
CA TRP A 15 0.17 8.20 -3.41
C TRP A 15 -0.70 7.25 -4.24
N ARG A 16 -0.14 6.78 -5.36
CA ARG A 16 -0.74 5.75 -6.21
C ARG A 16 -0.17 4.37 -5.84
N GLN A 17 -1.04 3.42 -5.55
CA GLN A 17 -0.68 2.04 -5.27
C GLN A 17 -0.42 1.24 -6.56
N PRO A 18 0.27 0.08 -6.47
CA PRO A 18 0.54 -0.78 -7.64
C PRO A 18 -0.72 -1.33 -8.32
N ASP A 19 -1.85 -1.38 -7.61
CA ASP A 19 -3.16 -1.73 -8.16
C ASP A 19 -3.77 -0.62 -9.04
N GLY A 20 -3.09 0.53 -9.14
CA GLY A 20 -3.51 1.68 -9.93
C GLY A 20 -4.41 2.65 -9.17
N LEU A 21 -4.83 2.32 -7.94
CA LEU A 21 -5.70 3.14 -7.11
C LEU A 21 -4.90 4.17 -6.30
N TRP A 22 -5.57 5.24 -5.91
CA TRP A 22 -5.02 6.30 -5.08
C TRP A 22 -5.39 6.09 -3.62
N ARG A 23 -4.45 6.38 -2.73
CA ARG A 23 -4.68 6.37 -1.28
C ARG A 23 -4.02 7.59 -0.64
N TRP A 24 -4.48 7.91 0.56
CA TRP A 24 -3.87 8.95 1.36
C TRP A 24 -3.77 8.53 2.83
N CYS A 25 -2.78 9.08 3.54
CA CYS A 25 -2.57 8.90 4.97
C CYS A 25 -2.17 10.23 5.60
N TYR A 26 -2.55 10.42 6.86
CA TYR A 26 -2.05 11.51 7.68
C TYR A 26 -0.77 11.05 8.39
N VAL A 27 0.26 11.88 8.32
CA VAL A 27 1.55 11.66 8.97
C VAL A 27 1.73 12.74 10.01
N ASP A 28 1.77 12.33 11.27
CA ASP A 28 2.21 13.17 12.39
C ASP A 28 3.65 12.80 12.71
N PRO A 29 4.63 13.70 12.50
CA PRO A 29 6.02 13.41 12.80
C PRO A 29 6.29 13.22 14.30
N GLY A 30 5.28 13.47 15.16
CA GLY A 30 5.43 13.39 16.61
C GLY A 30 6.25 14.57 17.14
N ARG A 31 6.17 14.83 18.44
CA ARG A 31 7.07 15.81 19.08
C ARG A 31 8.30 15.09 19.60
N ALA A 32 9.51 15.54 19.24
CA ALA A 32 10.87 15.33 19.81
C ALA A 32 11.28 13.97 20.43
N HIS A 33 10.38 13.21 21.06
CA HIS A 33 10.53 11.89 21.66
C HIS A 33 9.36 10.92 21.37
N GLU A 34 8.35 11.34 20.60
CA GLU A 34 7.25 10.47 20.15
C GLU A 34 7.58 9.87 18.77
N SER A 35 7.19 8.61 18.56
CA SER A 35 7.32 7.96 17.25
C SER A 35 6.35 8.56 16.25
N GLU A 36 6.76 8.63 14.98
CA GLU A 36 5.88 9.05 13.88
C GLU A 36 4.59 8.24 13.88
N VAL A 37 3.45 8.94 13.86
CA VAL A 37 2.13 8.32 13.79
C VAL A 37 1.61 8.45 12.37
N THR A 38 1.46 7.30 11.70
CA THR A 38 0.82 7.23 10.38
C THR A 38 -0.61 6.71 10.52
N LEU A 39 -1.60 7.56 10.20
CA LEU A 39 -3.01 7.19 10.12
C LEU A 39 -3.37 6.93 8.66
N THR A 40 -3.45 5.66 8.29
CA THR A 40 -3.77 5.26 6.91
C THR A 40 -5.27 5.32 6.65
N GLY A 41 -5.68 6.04 5.60
CA GLY A 41 -7.05 5.99 5.10
C GLY A 41 -7.37 4.59 4.57
N HIS A 42 -8.43 3.96 5.08
CA HIS A 42 -8.81 2.61 4.67
C HIS A 42 -9.28 2.54 3.21
N ARG A 43 -9.76 3.68 2.67
CA ARG A 43 -10.38 3.78 1.34
C ARG A 43 -9.34 3.97 0.24
N ALA A 44 -9.60 3.29 -0.89
CA ALA A 44 -8.89 3.50 -2.15
C ALA A 44 -9.80 4.26 -3.12
N TYR A 45 -9.21 5.11 -3.95
CA TYR A 45 -9.89 6.04 -4.85
C TYR A 45 -9.43 5.79 -6.29
N GLU A 46 -10.30 6.01 -7.25
CA GLU A 46 -9.96 5.78 -8.67
C GLU A 46 -9.16 6.93 -9.26
N SER A 47 -9.27 8.13 -8.68
CA SER A 47 -8.58 9.33 -9.15
C SER A 47 -7.84 10.06 -8.03
N VAL A 48 -6.77 10.76 -8.42
CA VAL A 48 -6.01 11.65 -7.53
C VAL A 48 -6.88 12.77 -6.97
N THR A 49 -7.82 13.29 -7.79
CA THR A 49 -8.76 14.33 -7.37
C THR A 49 -9.68 13.83 -6.28
N GLU A 50 -10.26 12.63 -6.43
CA GLU A 50 -11.14 12.04 -5.41
C GLU A 50 -10.38 11.75 -4.11
N ALA A 51 -9.15 11.24 -4.20
CA ALA A 51 -8.28 11.04 -3.04
C ALA A 51 -7.97 12.38 -2.34
N ARG A 52 -7.64 13.42 -3.10
CA ARG A 52 -7.38 14.77 -2.58
C ARG A 52 -8.61 15.36 -1.91
N ASP A 53 -9.76 15.33 -2.55
CA ASP A 53 -10.99 15.92 -2.01
C ASP A 53 -11.39 15.21 -0.71
N SER A 54 -11.23 13.89 -0.66
CA SER A 54 -11.45 13.14 0.57
C SER A 54 -10.42 13.46 1.66
N ALA A 55 -9.15 13.67 1.30
CA ALA A 55 -8.11 14.07 2.24
C ALA A 55 -8.38 15.46 2.82
N VAL A 56 -8.73 16.43 1.97
CA VAL A 56 -9.09 17.80 2.37
C VAL A 56 -10.33 17.81 3.26
N ALA A 57 -11.32 16.96 2.96
CA ALA A 57 -12.53 16.84 3.78
C ALA A 57 -12.22 16.27 5.17
N ALA A 58 -11.27 15.32 5.27
CA ALA A 58 -10.88 14.71 6.54
C ALA A 58 -9.94 15.61 7.36
N TYR A 59 -9.01 16.31 6.70
CA TYR A 59 -7.95 17.11 7.32
C TYR A 59 -7.86 18.49 6.67
N PRO A 60 -8.82 19.38 6.92
CA PRO A 60 -8.84 20.72 6.32
C PRO A 60 -7.66 21.56 6.81
N GLY A 61 -6.96 22.21 5.87
CA GLY A 61 -5.84 23.11 6.17
C GLY A 61 -4.50 22.42 6.46
N ILE A 62 -4.45 21.09 6.43
CA ILE A 62 -3.20 20.33 6.53
C ILE A 62 -2.50 20.29 5.16
N GLU A 63 -1.17 20.37 5.17
CA GLU A 63 -0.37 20.35 3.96
C GLU A 63 -0.51 19.00 3.23
N LEU A 64 -0.71 19.04 1.90
CA LEU A 64 -0.87 17.87 1.06
C LEU A 64 0.43 17.61 0.28
N GLN A 65 1.03 16.45 0.47
CA GLN A 65 2.21 16.01 -0.24
C GLN A 65 1.86 14.90 -1.23
N TYR A 66 2.16 15.13 -2.51
CA TYR A 66 1.94 14.15 -3.57
C TYR A 66 3.21 13.33 -3.76
N GLU A 67 3.19 12.08 -3.34
CA GLU A 67 4.31 11.18 -3.54
C GLU A 67 4.23 10.61 -4.97
N SER A 68 4.94 11.28 -5.87
CA SER A 68 5.25 10.75 -7.20
C SER A 68 6.34 9.71 -7.01
N ARG A 69 5.97 8.49 -6.60
CA ARG A 69 6.93 7.43 -6.24
C ARG A 69 8.15 7.43 -7.18
N PRO A 70 9.35 7.84 -6.72
CA PRO A 70 10.58 7.39 -7.34
C PRO A 70 10.70 5.92 -6.97
N GLU A 71 11.00 5.07 -7.95
CA GLU A 71 11.06 3.60 -7.85
C GLU A 71 12.01 3.01 -6.77
N ALA A 72 12.61 3.82 -5.89
CA ALA A 72 13.79 3.45 -5.11
C ALA A 72 13.53 2.84 -3.71
N ASP A 73 12.43 3.14 -3.02
CA ASP A 73 12.21 2.64 -1.64
C ASP A 73 10.83 2.00 -1.45
N ALA A 74 10.42 1.19 -2.43
CA ALA A 74 9.57 0.07 -2.10
C ALA A 74 10.41 -0.87 -1.21
N ALA A 75 10.33 -0.70 0.11
CA ALA A 75 10.61 -1.78 1.05
C ALA A 75 9.97 -3.04 0.46
N ALA A 76 10.80 -3.92 -0.11
CA ALA A 76 10.34 -5.06 -0.85
C ALA A 76 9.54 -5.92 0.13
N PRO A 77 8.22 -6.15 -0.05
CA PRO A 77 7.62 -7.30 0.58
C PRO A 77 8.40 -8.48 0.01
N GLY A 78 9.16 -9.17 0.87
CA GLY A 78 10.18 -10.13 0.49
C GLY A 78 9.69 -10.94 -0.70
N ARG A 79 10.38 -10.78 -1.85
CA ARG A 79 10.11 -11.54 -3.06
C ARG A 79 10.05 -13.00 -2.66
N ALA A 80 8.85 -13.56 -2.48
CA ALA A 80 8.70 -14.99 -2.37
C ALA A 80 9.39 -15.52 -3.64
N PRO A 81 10.40 -16.40 -3.51
CA PRO A 81 11.14 -16.86 -4.66
C PRO A 81 10.12 -17.35 -5.69
N LEU A 82 10.27 -16.98 -6.95
CA LEU A 82 9.33 -17.33 -8.04
C LEU A 82 8.95 -18.83 -7.99
N TRP A 83 9.89 -19.66 -7.53
CA TRP A 83 9.72 -21.08 -7.23
C TRP A 83 8.58 -21.41 -6.25
N LEU A 84 8.34 -20.61 -5.21
CA LEU A 84 7.23 -20.78 -4.27
C LEU A 84 5.88 -20.56 -4.95
N VAL A 85 5.77 -19.53 -5.79
CA VAL A 85 4.57 -19.27 -6.60
C VAL A 85 4.32 -20.41 -7.58
N VAL A 86 5.37 -20.87 -8.27
CA VAL A 86 5.28 -22.00 -9.20
C VAL A 86 4.91 -23.29 -8.45
N ALA A 87 5.51 -23.56 -7.29
CA ALA A 87 5.22 -24.74 -6.49
C ALA A 87 3.77 -24.77 -5.99
N VAL A 88 3.26 -23.63 -5.51
CA VAL A 88 1.85 -23.50 -5.12
C VAL A 88 0.93 -23.73 -6.31
N LEU A 89 1.27 -23.17 -7.47
CA LEU A 89 0.47 -23.32 -8.69
C LEU A 89 0.45 -24.77 -9.21
N VAL A 90 1.59 -25.46 -9.17
CA VAL A 90 1.70 -26.89 -9.48
C VAL A 90 0.92 -27.74 -8.49
N LEU A 91 1.01 -27.44 -7.18
CA LEU A 91 0.26 -28.15 -6.15
C LEU A 91 -1.25 -28.03 -6.38
N ILE A 92 -1.75 -26.82 -6.66
CA ILE A 92 -3.15 -26.58 -6.99
C ILE A 92 -3.58 -27.37 -8.23
N LEU A 93 -2.76 -27.38 -9.30
CA LEU A 93 -3.05 -28.14 -10.51
C LEU A 93 -3.10 -29.66 -10.25
N VAL A 94 -2.18 -30.19 -9.45
CA VAL A 94 -2.15 -31.61 -9.07
C VAL A 94 -3.40 -31.99 -8.27
N VAL A 95 -3.78 -31.19 -7.28
CA VAL A 95 -5.00 -31.42 -6.47
C VAL A 95 -6.25 -31.38 -7.36
N ARG A 96 -6.39 -30.37 -8.23
CA ARG A 96 -7.52 -30.27 -9.17
C ARG A 96 -7.57 -31.45 -10.13
N ARG A 97 -6.41 -31.91 -10.63
CA ARG A 97 -6.34 -33.06 -11.54
C ARG A 97 -6.70 -34.37 -10.82
N ARG A 98 -6.34 -34.50 -9.54
CA ARG A 98 -6.70 -35.66 -8.71
C ARG A 98 -8.19 -35.68 -8.40
N MET A 99 -8.78 -34.53 -8.06
CA MET A 99 -10.23 -34.43 -7.83
C MET A 99 -11.05 -34.72 -9.09
N ARG A 100 -10.65 -34.17 -10.26
CA ARG A 100 -11.31 -34.50 -11.54
C ARG A 100 -11.20 -35.97 -11.93
N ARG A 101 -10.18 -36.70 -11.47
CA ARG A 101 -10.07 -38.16 -11.67
C ARG A 101 -10.93 -38.97 -10.70
N ALA A 102 -11.36 -38.38 -9.58
CA ALA A 102 -12.23 -39.04 -8.61
C ALA A 102 -13.73 -38.93 -8.96
N GLU A 103 -14.12 -38.10 -9.93
CA GLU A 103 -15.51 -37.92 -10.38
C GLU A 103 -15.89 -38.75 -11.62
N ARG A 104 -15.09 -39.78 -11.97
CA ARG A 104 -15.54 -40.86 -12.88
C ARG A 104 -15.30 -42.25 -12.27
N PRO A 105 -16.10 -42.65 -11.28
CA PRO A 105 -16.66 -43.98 -11.21
C PRO A 105 -18.08 -43.94 -11.80
N HIS A 106 -18.26 -44.70 -12.87
CA HIS A 106 -19.57 -45.05 -13.42
C HIS A 106 -20.53 -45.51 -12.33
N PHE A 107 -21.67 -44.84 -12.22
CA PHE A 107 -22.98 -45.46 -12.42
C PHE A 107 -23.92 -44.44 -13.07
#